data_AF-A0A949GJQ4-F1
#
_entry.id   AF-A0A949GJQ4-F1
#
_cell.length_a   1.000
_cell.length_b   1.000
_cell.length_c   1.000
_cell.angle_alpha   90.00
_cell.angle_beta   90.00
_cell.angle_gamma   90.00
#
_symmetry.space_group_name_H-M   'P 1'
#
loop_
_entity.id
_entity.type
_entity.pdbx_description
1 polymer ?
#
loop_
_entity_poly.entity_id
_entity_poly.type
_entity_poly.pdbx_seq_one_letter_code
_entity_poly.pdbx_strand_id
1 'polypeptide(L)'
;MAFTIPENLPEDLYPLAWLIGTWSGKGQGEYAGVAPFQFAQEVTFNHDGRNFLTYYSRSWILDDNNEIIKQAASETGFWNIREGKILDVMLAHSNGHAESWVGIVDGPRIQLAFDGVINGVKAKEVSGGHRLYGLVEGELFFAY
;
A
#
# COMPACT_ATOMS: atom_id res chain seq x y z
N MET A 1 4.91 15.04 -14.59
CA MET A 1 3.57 15.17 -15.21
C MET A 1 2.60 15.61 -14.14
N ALA A 2 1.69 16.55 -14.43
CA ALA A 2 0.57 16.83 -13.52
C ALA A 2 -0.42 15.65 -13.61
N PHE A 3 -0.86 15.12 -12.47
CA PHE A 3 -1.88 14.07 -12.46
C PHE A 3 -3.24 14.67 -12.83
N THR A 4 -4.08 13.89 -13.50
CA THR A 4 -5.46 14.28 -13.83
C THR A 4 -6.41 13.57 -12.90
N ILE A 5 -7.49 14.25 -12.47
CA ILE A 5 -8.56 13.61 -11.72
C ILE A 5 -9.25 12.61 -12.66
N PRO A 6 -9.32 11.31 -12.31
CA PRO A 6 -10.03 10.32 -13.10
C PRO A 6 -11.52 10.65 -13.24
N GLU A 7 -12.09 10.28 -14.38
CA GLU A 7 -13.52 10.44 -14.63
C GLU A 7 -14.33 9.64 -13.61
N ASN A 8 -15.45 10.20 -13.13
CA ASN A 8 -16.34 9.55 -12.15
C ASN A 8 -15.67 9.24 -10.79
N LEU A 9 -14.56 9.90 -10.45
CA LEU A 9 -14.03 9.85 -9.08
C LEU A 9 -14.90 10.73 -8.16
N PRO A 10 -15.45 10.18 -7.06
CA PRO A 10 -16.13 10.99 -6.05
C PRO A 10 -15.23 12.10 -5.49
N GLU A 11 -15.82 13.26 -5.20
CA GLU A 11 -15.07 14.44 -4.71
C GLU A 11 -14.28 14.16 -3.43
N ASP A 12 -14.86 13.35 -2.54
CA ASP A 12 -14.21 12.89 -1.31
C ASP A 12 -12.87 12.17 -1.59
N LEU A 13 -12.71 11.52 -2.75
CA LEU A 13 -11.49 10.81 -3.13
C LEU A 13 -10.49 11.68 -3.88
N TYR A 14 -10.79 12.95 -4.20
CA TYR A 14 -9.83 13.85 -4.85
C TYR A 14 -8.47 13.95 -4.15
N PRO A 15 -8.38 13.94 -2.79
CA PRO A 15 -7.10 13.90 -2.10
C PRO A 15 -6.25 12.65 -2.39
N LEU A 16 -6.85 11.57 -2.89
CA LEU A 16 -6.20 10.30 -3.22
C LEU A 16 -6.04 10.09 -4.73
N ALA A 17 -6.48 11.04 -5.57
CA ALA A 17 -6.45 10.90 -7.03
C ALA A 17 -5.04 10.61 -7.56
N TRP A 18 -4.00 11.09 -6.88
CA TRP A 18 -2.60 10.85 -7.24
C TRP A 18 -2.12 9.40 -7.00
N LEU A 19 -2.87 8.56 -6.29
CA LEU A 19 -2.56 7.14 -6.14
C LEU A 19 -3.09 6.30 -7.30
N ILE A 20 -4.15 6.75 -7.97
CA ILE A 20 -4.89 5.94 -8.94
C ILE A 20 -4.02 5.61 -10.15
N GLY A 21 -3.92 4.32 -10.46
CA GLY A 21 -3.04 3.79 -11.51
C GLY A 21 -2.28 2.55 -11.05
N THR A 22 -1.34 2.12 -11.89
CA THR A 22 -0.41 1.03 -11.58
C THR A 22 1.00 1.60 -11.44
N TRP A 23 1.65 1.23 -10.35
CA TRP A 23 3.00 1.62 -9.98
C TRP A 23 3.87 0.38 -9.92
N SER A 24 5.08 0.45 -10.49
CA SER A 24 6.05 -0.63 -10.43
C SER A 24 7.42 -0.07 -10.09
N GLY A 25 8.14 -0.74 -9.19
CA GLY A 25 9.44 -0.27 -8.72
C GLY A 25 10.19 -1.33 -7.93
N LYS A 26 11.27 -0.88 -7.29
CA LYS A 26 12.11 -1.72 -6.42
C LYS A 26 12.18 -1.12 -5.03
N GLY A 27 12.40 -1.98 -4.04
CA GLY A 27 12.58 -1.60 -2.65
C GLY A 27 13.58 -2.50 -1.94
N GLN A 28 13.89 -2.11 -0.70
CA GLN A 28 14.78 -2.82 0.20
C GLN A 28 14.00 -3.21 1.45
N GLY A 29 14.15 -4.45 1.90
CA GLY A 29 13.58 -4.93 3.15
C GLY A 29 14.66 -5.29 4.16
N GLU A 30 14.41 -4.94 5.43
CA GLU A 30 15.27 -5.25 6.57
C GLU A 30 14.41 -5.49 7.81
N TYR A 31 14.66 -6.59 8.52
CA TYR A 31 14.00 -6.89 9.79
C TYR A 31 14.89 -7.77 10.67
N ALA A 32 14.73 -7.64 11.99
CA ALA A 32 15.55 -8.35 12.96
C ALA A 32 15.52 -9.86 12.73
N GLY A 33 16.70 -10.48 12.65
CA GLY A 33 16.85 -11.92 12.47
C GLY A 33 16.74 -12.42 11.03
N VAL A 34 16.60 -11.54 10.03
CA VAL A 34 16.67 -11.90 8.61
C VAL A 34 17.64 -11.00 7.86
N ALA A 35 18.37 -11.60 6.93
CA ALA A 35 19.31 -10.87 6.09
C ALA A 35 18.57 -9.81 5.23
N PRO A 36 19.16 -8.63 5.03
CA PRO A 36 18.60 -7.63 4.12
C PRO A 36 18.39 -8.22 2.72
N PHE A 37 17.32 -7.81 2.04
CA PHE A 37 16.98 -8.30 0.71
C PHE A 37 16.39 -7.17 -0.15
N GLN A 38 16.52 -7.32 -1.46
CA GLN A 38 15.88 -6.45 -2.44
C GLN A 38 14.62 -7.10 -2.97
N PHE A 39 13.65 -6.28 -3.32
CA PHE A 39 12.42 -6.75 -3.95
C PHE A 39 11.97 -5.83 -5.08
N ALA A 40 11.31 -6.42 -6.07
CA ALA A 40 10.46 -5.69 -7.01
C ALA A 40 9.04 -5.70 -6.47
N GLN A 41 8.27 -4.65 -6.75
CA GLN A 41 6.88 -4.55 -6.35
C GLN A 41 6.06 -3.89 -7.44
N GLU A 42 4.82 -4.36 -7.56
CA GLU A 42 3.77 -3.71 -8.33
C GLU A 42 2.58 -3.43 -7.40
N VAL A 43 1.99 -2.25 -7.56
CA VAL A 43 0.84 -1.77 -6.80
C VAL A 43 -0.16 -1.16 -7.75
N THR A 44 -1.42 -1.54 -7.63
CA THR A 44 -2.52 -0.91 -8.37
C THR A 44 -3.52 -0.31 -7.38
N PHE A 45 -3.85 0.96 -7.58
CA PHE A 45 -5.01 1.60 -6.97
C PHE A 45 -6.05 1.89 -8.05
N ASN A 46 -7.30 1.60 -7.77
CA ASN A 46 -8.40 1.84 -8.70
C ASN A 46 -9.68 2.27 -7.96
N HIS A 47 -10.73 2.65 -8.68
CA HIS A 47 -12.03 3.00 -8.13
C HIS A 47 -13.14 2.46 -9.04
N ASP A 48 -14.34 2.31 -8.50
CA ASP A 48 -15.54 1.91 -9.25
C ASP A 48 -16.66 2.97 -9.20
N GLY A 49 -16.32 4.19 -8.80
CA GLY A 49 -17.24 5.33 -8.69
C GLY A 49 -17.88 5.47 -7.30
N ARG A 50 -17.56 4.59 -6.36
CA ARG A 50 -17.97 4.70 -4.94
C ARG A 50 -16.85 5.28 -4.09
N ASN A 51 -17.17 5.63 -2.84
CA ASN A 51 -16.27 6.37 -1.93
C ASN A 51 -15.18 5.51 -1.27
N PHE A 52 -14.45 4.74 -2.07
CA PHE A 52 -13.27 3.99 -1.66
C PHE A 52 -12.35 3.75 -2.88
N LEU A 53 -11.07 3.46 -2.62
CA LEU A 53 -10.18 2.87 -3.62
C LEU A 53 -10.07 1.36 -3.40
N THR A 54 -9.98 0.62 -4.50
CA THR A 54 -9.48 -0.75 -4.49
C THR A 54 -7.97 -0.73 -4.56
N TYR A 55 -7.34 -1.69 -3.89
CA TYR A 55 -5.89 -1.79 -3.76
C TYR A 55 -5.45 -3.23 -3.99
N TYR A 56 -4.42 -3.42 -4.80
CA TYR A 56 -3.73 -4.69 -4.92
C TYR A 56 -2.22 -4.48 -5.01
N SER A 57 -1.45 -5.24 -4.25
CA SER A 57 0.00 -5.27 -4.35
C SER A 57 0.54 -6.69 -4.38
N ARG A 58 1.62 -6.83 -5.14
CA ARG A 58 2.41 -8.06 -5.26
C ARG A 58 3.88 -7.70 -5.36
N SER A 59 4.72 -8.54 -4.75
CA SER A 59 6.16 -8.34 -4.72
C SER A 59 6.92 -9.62 -5.03
N TRP A 60 8.19 -9.47 -5.36
CA TRP A 60 9.12 -10.53 -5.72
C TRP A 60 10.49 -10.24 -5.13
N ILE A 61 11.18 -11.26 -4.61
CA ILE A 61 12.56 -11.14 -4.16
C ILE A 61 13.49 -11.10 -5.37
N LEU A 62 14.49 -10.22 -5.31
CA LEU A 62 15.53 -10.06 -6.31
C LEU A 62 16.86 -10.63 -5.83
N ASP A 63 17.69 -11.08 -6.75
CA ASP A 63 19.12 -11.31 -6.52
C ASP A 63 19.97 -10.05 -6.79
N ASP A 64 21.28 -10.16 -6.63
CA ASP A 64 22.24 -9.06 -6.85
C ASP A 64 22.30 -8.57 -8.31
N ASN A 65 21.80 -9.37 -9.26
CA ASN A 65 21.70 -9.02 -10.68
C ASN A 65 20.35 -8.38 -11.04
N ASN A 66 19.47 -8.16 -10.05
CA ASN A 66 18.09 -7.70 -10.23
C ASN A 66 17.17 -8.71 -10.94
N GLU A 67 17.51 -9.99 -10.91
CA GLU A 67 16.65 -11.05 -11.44
C GLU A 67 15.64 -11.50 -10.37
N ILE A 68 14.40 -11.76 -10.80
CA ILE A 68 13.35 -12.28 -9.92
C ILE A 68 13.68 -13.74 -9.59
N ILE A 69 13.93 -14.01 -8.30
CA ILE A 69 14.25 -15.37 -7.83
C ILE A 69 13.08 -16.04 -7.09
N LYS A 70 12.11 -15.26 -6.58
CA LYS A 70 10.99 -15.81 -5.81
C LYS A 70 9.82 -14.84 -5.72
N GLN A 71 8.58 -15.36 -5.70
CA GLN A 71 7.42 -14.59 -5.24
C GLN A 71 7.54 -14.23 -3.76
N ALA A 72 7.11 -13.02 -3.41
CA ALA A 72 7.13 -12.50 -2.05
C ALA A 72 5.71 -12.14 -1.58
N ALA A 73 5.56 -11.08 -0.79
CA ALA A 73 4.29 -10.69 -0.21
C ALA A 73 3.28 -10.26 -1.30
N SER A 74 2.01 -10.60 -1.07
CA SER A 74 0.88 -10.00 -1.77
C SER A 74 -0.16 -9.57 -0.76
N GLU A 75 -0.80 -8.44 -1.03
CA GLU A 75 -1.89 -7.90 -0.23
C GLU A 75 -2.94 -7.25 -1.12
N THR A 76 -4.18 -7.24 -0.65
CA THR A 76 -5.32 -6.67 -1.38
C THR A 76 -6.32 -6.08 -0.40
N GLY A 77 -7.07 -5.07 -0.81
CA GLY A 77 -8.04 -4.48 0.08
C GLY A 77 -8.67 -3.19 -0.42
N PHE A 78 -9.15 -2.40 0.54
CA PHE A 78 -9.89 -1.17 0.27
C PHE A 78 -9.36 -0.03 1.13
N TRP A 79 -9.28 1.15 0.52
CA TRP A 79 -8.91 2.39 1.19
C TRP A 79 -10.14 3.31 1.19
N ASN A 80 -10.74 3.49 2.37
CA ASN A 80 -11.89 4.37 2.55
C ASN A 80 -11.40 5.74 3.02
N ILE A 81 -12.07 6.80 2.58
CA ILE A 81 -11.94 8.12 3.18
C ILE A 81 -13.17 8.40 4.06
N ARG A 82 -12.91 8.89 5.26
CA ARG A 82 -13.92 9.33 6.24
C ARG A 82 -13.89 10.85 6.36
N GLU A 83 -14.72 11.40 7.25
CA GLU A 83 -14.75 12.84 7.52
C GLU A 83 -13.34 13.39 7.81
N GLY A 84 -13.03 14.57 7.26
CA GLY A 84 -11.80 15.30 7.63
C GLY A 84 -10.49 14.70 7.13
N LYS A 85 -10.48 14.01 5.98
CA LYS A 85 -9.28 13.38 5.35
C LYS A 85 -8.71 12.18 6.12
N ILE A 86 -9.52 11.58 6.98
CA ILE A 86 -9.14 10.37 7.72
C ILE A 86 -9.26 9.17 6.78
N LEU A 87 -8.25 8.32 6.77
CA LEU A 87 -8.23 7.07 6.03
C LEU A 87 -8.51 5.89 6.95
N ASP A 88 -9.30 4.95 6.44
CA ASP A 88 -9.61 3.66 7.05
C ASP A 88 -9.34 2.59 5.98
N VAL A 89 -8.27 1.83 6.18
CA VAL A 89 -7.71 0.91 5.19
C VAL A 89 -7.75 -0.50 5.75
N MET A 90 -8.40 -1.39 4.99
CA MET A 90 -8.55 -2.80 5.33
C MET A 90 -7.82 -3.65 4.31
N LEU A 91 -6.85 -4.45 4.75
CA LEU A 91 -6.00 -5.27 3.89
C LEU A 91 -6.08 -6.74 4.28
N ALA A 92 -6.01 -7.62 3.29
CA ALA A 92 -5.84 -9.05 3.44
C ALA A 92 -4.55 -9.48 2.75
N HIS A 93 -3.77 -10.34 3.41
CA HIS A 93 -2.43 -10.73 2.98
C HIS A 93 -2.39 -12.22 2.63
N SER A 94 -1.60 -12.57 1.61
CA SER A 94 -1.46 -13.96 1.12
C SER A 94 -0.87 -14.93 2.15
N ASN A 95 -0.23 -14.42 3.20
CA ASN A 95 0.33 -15.18 4.32
C ASN A 95 -0.66 -15.41 5.49
N GLY A 96 -1.92 -14.97 5.36
CA GLY A 96 -3.00 -15.31 6.28
C GLY A 96 -3.29 -14.27 7.36
N HIS A 97 -2.95 -13.00 7.12
CA HIS A 97 -3.34 -11.86 7.97
C HIS A 97 -4.43 -11.02 7.32
N ALA A 98 -5.29 -10.44 8.14
CA ALA A 98 -6.09 -9.28 7.75
C ALA A 98 -5.77 -8.12 8.69
N GLU A 99 -5.40 -6.97 8.15
CA GLU A 99 -4.93 -5.80 8.89
C GLU A 99 -5.90 -4.63 8.71
N SER A 100 -6.07 -3.83 9.76
CA SER A 100 -6.72 -2.53 9.72
C SER A 100 -5.71 -1.44 10.01
N TRP A 101 -5.82 -0.34 9.26
CA TRP A 101 -4.95 0.82 9.34
C TRP A 101 -5.78 2.09 9.36
N VAL A 102 -5.41 3.04 10.22
CA VAL A 102 -6.04 4.36 10.31
C VAL A 102 -5.00 5.43 10.03
N GLY A 103 -5.38 6.46 9.29
CA GLY A 103 -4.41 7.49 8.93
C GLY A 103 -5.00 8.78 8.42
N ILE A 104 -4.13 9.59 7.83
CA ILE A 104 -4.49 10.90 7.27
C ILE A 104 -3.86 11.09 5.91
N VAL A 105 -4.57 11.80 5.03
CA VAL A 105 -4.03 12.33 3.77
C VAL A 105 -3.83 13.84 3.88
N ASP A 106 -2.64 14.31 3.51
CA ASP A 106 -2.25 15.71 3.55
C ASP A 106 -1.40 16.06 2.32
N GLY A 107 -2.06 16.62 1.30
CA GLY A 107 -1.44 16.80 -0.01
C GLY A 107 -1.03 15.46 -0.62
N PRO A 108 0.15 15.39 -1.28
CA PRO A 108 0.67 14.14 -1.87
C PRO A 108 1.39 13.26 -0.84
N ARG A 109 0.91 13.23 0.41
CA ARG A 109 1.48 12.45 1.52
C ARG A 109 0.38 11.76 2.31
N ILE A 110 0.59 10.49 2.64
CA ILE A 110 -0.28 9.71 3.52
C ILE A 110 0.55 9.10 4.64
N GLN A 111 0.02 9.16 5.85
CA GLN A 111 0.53 8.45 7.02
C GLN A 111 -0.55 7.53 7.55
N LEU A 112 -0.25 6.25 7.68
CA LEU A 112 -1.11 5.25 8.29
C LEU A 112 -0.42 4.68 9.54
N ALA A 113 -1.21 4.48 10.57
CA ALA A 113 -0.84 3.73 11.76
C ALA A 113 -1.65 2.43 11.81
N PHE A 114 -1.01 1.36 12.25
CA PHE A 114 -1.65 0.08 12.46
C PHE A 114 -2.71 0.18 13.56
N ASP A 115 -3.93 -0.29 13.28
CA ASP A 115 -5.05 -0.28 14.22
C ASP A 115 -5.33 -1.69 14.78
N GLY A 116 -5.15 -2.72 13.96
CA GLY A 116 -5.32 -4.10 14.42
C GLY A 116 -5.07 -5.15 13.36
N VAL A 117 -5.04 -6.42 13.80
CA VAL A 117 -4.89 -7.59 12.94
C VAL A 117 -5.78 -8.75 13.39
N ILE A 118 -6.25 -9.51 12.42
CA ILE A 118 -6.83 -10.84 12.59
C ILE A 118 -5.87 -11.84 11.95
N ASN A 119 -5.41 -12.81 12.75
CA ASN A 119 -4.45 -13.81 12.31
C ASN A 119 -5.16 -15.12 11.95
N GLY A 120 -4.79 -15.70 10.81
CA GLY A 120 -5.09 -17.09 10.48
C GLY A 120 -4.29 -18.07 11.36
N VAL A 121 -4.73 -19.33 11.39
CA VAL A 121 -4.25 -20.37 12.33
C VAL A 121 -2.73 -20.57 12.37
N LYS A 122 -2.01 -20.28 11.28
CA LYS A 122 -0.56 -20.49 11.15
C LYS A 122 0.20 -19.21 10.76
N ALA A 123 -0.47 -18.06 10.81
CA ALA A 123 0.08 -16.79 10.39
C ALA A 123 1.07 -16.28 11.45
N LYS A 124 2.19 -15.69 11.04
CA LYS A 124 3.19 -15.16 11.98
C LYS A 124 2.70 -13.84 12.56
N GLU A 125 2.65 -13.71 13.87
CA GLU A 125 2.08 -12.53 14.51
C GLU A 125 2.71 -11.21 14.01
N VAL A 126 1.84 -10.26 13.64
CA VAL A 126 2.18 -8.88 13.33
C VAL A 126 1.60 -8.03 14.46
N SER A 127 2.44 -7.26 15.15
CA SER A 127 2.03 -6.53 16.36
C SER A 127 1.86 -5.01 16.16
N GLY A 128 2.15 -4.49 14.97
CA GLY A 128 2.07 -3.06 14.68
C GLY A 128 2.91 -2.62 13.49
N GLY A 129 2.83 -1.33 13.16
CA GLY A 129 3.64 -0.70 12.13
C GLY A 129 3.12 0.68 11.75
N HIS A 130 3.86 1.37 10.89
CA HIS A 130 3.45 2.64 10.28
C HIS A 130 3.72 2.57 8.79
N ARG A 131 2.81 3.09 7.97
CA ARG A 131 3.05 3.20 6.53
C ARG A 131 3.08 4.67 6.15
N LEU A 132 4.13 5.09 5.46
CA LEU A 132 4.24 6.43 4.87
C LEU A 132 4.23 6.29 3.36
N TYR A 133 3.35 7.03 2.67
CA TYR A 133 3.33 7.13 1.21
C TYR A 133 3.55 8.58 0.78
N GLY A 134 4.25 8.78 -0.34
CA GLY A 134 4.46 10.11 -0.89
C GLY A 134 4.64 10.09 -2.40
N LEU A 135 4.08 11.08 -3.09
CA LEU A 135 4.38 11.36 -4.50
C LEU A 135 5.54 12.37 -4.59
N VAL A 136 6.66 11.95 -5.18
CA VAL A 136 7.86 12.79 -5.36
C VAL A 136 8.25 12.74 -6.82
N GLU A 137 8.32 13.90 -7.48
CA GLU A 137 8.67 14.03 -8.91
C GLU A 137 7.84 13.16 -9.88
N GLY A 138 6.65 12.72 -9.45
CA GLY A 138 5.76 11.85 -10.24
C GLY A 138 5.98 10.35 -9.97
N GLU A 139 6.81 10.00 -9.00
CA GLU A 139 7.04 8.63 -8.55
C GLU A 139 6.40 8.41 -7.17
N LEU A 140 5.86 7.20 -6.98
CA LEU A 140 5.30 6.75 -5.70
C LEU A 140 6.41 6.15 -4.83
N PHE A 141 6.67 6.78 -3.69
CA PHE A 141 7.52 6.23 -2.64
C PHE A 141 6.68 5.76 -1.46
N PHE A 142 7.13 4.71 -0.80
CA PHE A 142 6.58 4.32 0.50
C PHE A 142 7.64 3.76 1.44
N ALA A 143 7.33 3.78 2.75
CA ALA A 143 8.09 3.11 3.80
C ALA A 143 7.11 2.38 4.74
N TYR A 144 7.54 1.23 5.26
CA TYR A 144 6.84 0.41 6.24
C TYR A 144 7.80 -0.02 7.35
#